data_AF-A0A1F9QTZ4-F1
#
_entry.id   AF-A0A1F9QTZ4-F1
#
_cell.length_a   1.000
_cell.length_b   1.000
_cell.length_c   1.000
_cell.angle_alpha   90.00
_cell.angle_beta   90.00
_cell.angle_gamma   90.00
#
_symmetry.space_group_name_H-M   'P 1'
#
loop_
_entity.id
_entity.type
_entity.pdbx_description
1 polymer ?
#
loop_
_entity_poly.entity_id
_entity_poly.type
_entity_poly.pdbx_seq_one_letter_code
_entity_poly.pdbx_strand_id
1 'polypeptide(L)'
;MGGEPTLYKSTINRLIPAAEPGGKISITTNGHFAGDEGAAARELASFARLDGVQLSYDRFHAKFLPFANIHNLCEACKKSKIRFSVILTLQSPMDLLLVKELKKAGDFPIGLQKVLPFGAAKLNEIGYAYPAFDKRVLSKKCPNRKKIAYLCGHGFSVCCGGPDLRPGPVKYMHPTLEAHKKSRFYRMITELTFSRMMTQLGVTAEWLSPEHSSPCTLCARIFYEYGKT
;
A
#
# COMPACT_ATOMS: atom_id res chain seq x y z
N MET A 1 -2.22 6.03 4.96
CA MET A 1 -2.17 5.73 3.51
C MET A 1 -3.60 5.67 2.98
N GLY A 2 -3.79 5.53 1.67
CA GLY A 2 -5.12 5.53 1.05
C GLY A 2 -5.58 6.94 0.68
N GLY A 3 -6.05 7.12 -0.56
CA GLY A 3 -6.27 8.44 -1.13
C GLY A 3 -5.02 9.31 -0.99
N GLU A 4 -5.17 10.47 -0.35
CA GLU A 4 -4.07 11.39 -0.02
C GLU A 4 -4.03 11.66 1.49
N PRO A 5 -3.04 11.13 2.25
CA PRO A 5 -2.98 11.26 3.70
C PRO A 5 -2.90 12.69 4.22
N THR A 6 -2.35 13.63 3.44
CA THR A 6 -2.28 15.05 3.81
C THR A 6 -3.66 15.68 4.00
N LEU A 7 -4.72 15.11 3.44
CA LEU A 7 -6.11 15.55 3.70
C LEU A 7 -6.64 15.09 5.07
N TYR A 8 -5.95 14.19 5.75
CA TYR A 8 -6.39 13.56 7.01
C TYR A 8 -5.48 13.86 8.20
N LYS A 9 -4.66 14.93 8.11
CA LYS A 9 -3.69 15.36 9.14
C LYS A 9 -4.23 15.34 10.56
N SER A 10 -5.37 15.99 10.80
CA SER A 10 -6.03 16.03 12.12
C SER A 10 -6.29 14.62 12.67
N THR A 11 -6.79 13.72 11.83
CA THR A 11 -7.04 12.33 12.25
C THR A 11 -5.73 11.59 12.47
N ILE A 12 -4.76 11.70 11.58
CA ILE A 12 -3.45 11.06 11.73
C ILE A 12 -2.77 11.51 13.02
N ASN A 13 -2.76 12.80 13.33
CA ASN A 13 -2.18 13.36 14.55
C ASN A 13 -2.85 12.83 15.82
N ARG A 14 -4.16 12.54 15.79
CA ARG A 14 -4.84 11.88 16.92
C ARG A 14 -4.46 10.40 17.07
N LEU A 15 -4.04 9.74 15.99
CA LEU A 15 -3.65 8.32 16.02
C LEU A 15 -2.18 8.10 16.38
N ILE A 16 -1.31 9.08 16.11
CA ILE A 16 0.13 9.01 16.40
C ILE A 16 0.42 8.63 17.88
N PRO A 17 -0.25 9.20 18.89
CA PRO A 17 -0.05 8.81 20.29
C PRO A 17 -0.41 7.35 20.59
N ALA A 18 -1.33 6.75 19.82
CA ALA A 18 -1.73 5.36 19.97
C ALA A 18 -0.80 4.38 19.22
N ALA A 19 0.21 4.88 18.49
CA ALA A 19 1.21 4.02 17.86
C ALA A 19 2.06 3.32 18.93
N GLU A 20 2.48 2.08 18.65
CA GLU A 20 3.33 1.33 19.57
C GLU A 20 4.63 2.09 19.89
N PRO A 21 5.13 2.03 21.14
CA PRO A 21 6.43 2.59 21.49
C PRO A 21 7.53 2.07 20.56
N GLY A 22 8.33 2.97 19.98
CA GLY A 22 9.37 2.63 19.00
C GLY A 22 8.85 2.29 17.59
N GLY A 23 7.53 2.30 17.37
CA GLY A 23 6.92 2.11 16.07
C GLY A 23 7.21 3.27 15.11
N LYS A 24 7.75 2.95 13.92
CA LYS A 24 7.99 3.94 12.87
C LYS A 24 6.68 4.31 12.17
N ILE A 25 6.38 5.60 12.11
CA ILE A 25 5.21 6.17 11.45
C ILE A 25 5.63 6.65 10.07
N SER A 26 4.90 6.24 9.04
CA SER A 26 5.17 6.68 7.68
C SER A 26 3.89 6.91 6.91
N ILE A 27 3.92 7.86 5.99
CA ILE A 27 2.82 8.11 5.05
C ILE A 27 3.23 7.70 3.64
N THR A 28 2.26 7.23 2.86
CA THR A 28 2.39 7.06 1.41
C THR A 28 1.52 8.14 0.75
N THR A 29 2.12 9.05 0.00
CA THR A 29 1.48 10.26 -0.57
C THR A 29 1.77 10.36 -2.07
N ASN A 30 0.96 11.13 -2.80
CA ASN A 30 1.25 11.50 -4.18
C ASN A 30 2.21 12.71 -4.30
N GLY A 31 2.53 13.40 -3.20
CA GLY A 31 3.47 14.54 -3.21
C GLY A 31 2.97 15.81 -3.89
N HIS A 32 1.66 15.95 -4.12
CA HIS A 32 1.08 17.11 -4.80
C HIS A 32 1.40 18.45 -4.11
N PHE A 33 1.48 18.45 -2.78
CA PHE A 33 1.80 19.63 -1.97
C PHE A 33 3.25 20.13 -2.11
N ALA A 34 4.15 19.33 -2.70
CA ALA A 34 5.58 19.63 -2.79
C ALA A 34 5.94 20.51 -4.01
N GLY A 35 5.12 21.54 -4.30
CA GLY A 35 5.37 22.47 -5.40
C GLY A 35 6.69 23.24 -5.25
N ASP A 36 7.12 23.45 -4.02
CA ASP A 36 8.45 23.92 -3.64
C ASP A 36 8.90 23.23 -2.34
N GLU A 37 10.20 23.32 -2.03
CA GLU A 37 10.79 22.70 -0.84
C GLU A 37 10.18 23.23 0.47
N GLY A 38 9.86 24.52 0.54
CA GLY A 38 9.28 25.15 1.72
C GLY A 38 7.84 24.70 1.97
N ALA A 39 7.04 24.57 0.91
CA ALA A 39 5.70 23.99 0.96
C ALA A 39 5.74 22.54 1.45
N ALA A 40 6.67 21.75 0.91
CA ALA A 40 6.90 20.38 1.36
C ALA A 40 7.27 20.35 2.86
N ALA A 41 8.21 21.17 3.30
CA ALA A 41 8.64 21.23 4.70
C ALA A 41 7.51 21.62 5.66
N ARG A 42 6.70 22.63 5.30
CA ARG A 42 5.53 23.04 6.08
C ARG A 42 4.51 21.92 6.22
N GLU A 43 4.25 21.20 5.12
CA GLU A 43 3.31 20.08 5.15
C GLU A 43 3.83 18.93 6.02
N LEU A 44 5.12 18.58 5.92
CA LEU A 44 5.72 17.53 6.76
C LEU A 44 5.70 17.91 8.25
N ALA A 45 5.98 19.18 8.58
CA ALA A 45 5.95 19.69 9.95
C ALA A 45 4.55 19.72 10.58
N SER A 46 3.49 19.62 9.76
CA SER A 46 2.11 19.58 10.26
C SER A 46 1.73 18.25 10.92
N PHE A 47 2.55 17.21 10.76
CA PHE A 47 2.38 15.93 11.44
C PHE A 47 3.11 15.94 12.79
N ALA A 48 2.44 15.47 13.85
CA ALA A 48 3.01 15.45 15.20
C ALA A 48 4.28 14.57 15.29
N ARG A 49 4.38 13.54 14.45
CA ARG A 49 5.55 12.68 14.28
C ARG A 49 5.50 12.02 12.91
N LEU A 50 6.62 12.03 12.21
CA LEU A 50 6.76 11.29 10.96
C LEU A 50 8.19 10.76 10.81
N ASP A 51 8.34 9.44 10.69
CA ASP A 51 9.63 8.76 10.55
C ASP A 51 9.96 8.43 9.09
N GLY A 52 9.01 8.60 8.18
CA GLY A 52 9.24 8.37 6.77
C GLY A 52 8.10 8.81 5.86
N VAL A 53 8.48 9.14 4.63
CA VAL A 53 7.59 9.43 3.51
C VAL A 53 7.91 8.44 2.40
N GLN A 54 6.87 7.80 1.89
CA GLN A 54 6.92 7.05 0.65
C GLN A 54 6.13 7.82 -0.41
N LEU A 55 6.81 8.34 -1.41
CA LEU A 55 6.15 8.95 -2.55
C LEU A 55 5.68 7.86 -3.52
N SER A 56 4.40 7.87 -3.86
CA SER A 56 3.86 7.08 -4.97
C SER A 56 4.10 7.84 -6.27
N TYR A 57 5.00 7.33 -7.12
CA TYR A 57 5.30 7.93 -8.41
C TYR A 57 5.46 6.84 -9.47
N ASP A 58 4.54 6.84 -10.42
CA ASP A 58 4.52 5.94 -11.57
C ASP A 58 4.05 6.67 -12.81
N ARG A 59 3.90 5.94 -13.92
CA ARG A 59 3.47 6.52 -15.20
C ARG A 59 2.09 7.19 -15.15
N PHE A 60 1.24 6.82 -14.20
CA PHE A 60 -0.09 7.42 -14.05
C PHE A 60 0.03 8.75 -13.31
N HIS A 61 0.84 8.79 -12.26
CA HIS A 61 1.12 10.02 -11.50
C HIS A 61 1.94 11.03 -12.31
N ALA A 62 2.87 10.57 -13.14
CA ALA A 62 3.72 11.44 -13.97
C ALA A 62 2.94 12.37 -14.91
N LYS A 63 1.69 12.03 -15.23
CA LYS A 63 0.79 12.88 -16.04
C LYS A 63 0.30 14.13 -15.30
N PHE A 64 0.29 14.08 -13.96
CA PHE A 64 -0.34 15.10 -13.13
C PHE A 64 0.62 15.70 -12.08
N LEU A 65 1.71 15.00 -11.75
CA LEU A 65 2.69 15.43 -10.77
C LEU A 65 3.99 15.86 -11.47
N PRO A 66 4.34 17.16 -11.39
CA PRO A 66 5.61 17.65 -11.91
C PRO A 66 6.79 16.90 -11.30
N PHE A 67 7.80 16.60 -12.12
CA PHE A 67 8.99 15.89 -11.66
C PHE A 67 9.75 16.65 -10.56
N ALA A 68 9.71 17.98 -10.58
CA ALA A 68 10.31 18.83 -9.55
C ALA A 68 9.77 18.55 -8.14
N ASN A 69 8.50 18.13 -8.01
CA ASN A 69 7.90 17.81 -6.71
C ASN A 69 8.64 16.69 -5.99
N ILE A 70 9.22 15.75 -6.74
CA ILE A 70 10.00 14.63 -6.17
C ILE A 70 11.24 15.17 -5.48
N HIS A 71 11.97 16.07 -6.15
CA HIS A 71 13.18 16.71 -5.64
C HIS A 71 12.86 17.56 -4.41
N ASN A 72 11.85 18.43 -4.50
CA ASN A 72 11.41 19.29 -3.41
C ASN A 72 11.05 18.48 -2.15
N LEU A 73 10.30 17.38 -2.33
CA LEU A 73 9.91 16.52 -1.22
C LEU A 73 11.11 15.76 -0.63
N CYS A 74 12.04 15.30 -1.47
CA CYS A 74 13.26 14.65 -1.04
C CYS A 74 14.13 15.57 -0.17
N GLU A 75 14.38 16.79 -0.62
CA GLU A 75 15.19 17.77 0.12
C GLU A 75 14.50 18.21 1.41
N ALA A 76 13.17 18.43 1.39
CA ALA A 76 12.41 18.72 2.61
C ALA A 76 12.52 17.57 3.63
N CYS A 77 12.36 16.31 3.19
CA CYS A 77 12.52 15.15 4.07
C CYS A 77 13.93 15.08 4.67
N LYS A 78 14.96 15.32 3.86
CA LYS A 78 16.37 15.31 4.30
C LYS A 78 16.62 16.36 5.38
N LYS A 79 16.16 17.61 5.18
CA LYS A 79 16.30 18.69 6.17
C LYS A 79 15.55 18.38 7.48
N SER A 80 14.38 17.77 7.38
CA SER A 80 13.59 17.36 8.54
C SER A 80 14.04 16.03 9.16
N LYS A 81 15.12 15.39 8.67
CA LYS A 81 15.60 14.07 9.11
C LYS A 81 14.54 12.96 8.99
N ILE A 82 13.64 13.08 8.01
CA ILE A 82 12.59 12.12 7.68
C ILE A 82 13.11 11.21 6.57
N ARG A 83 12.92 9.89 6.69
CA ARG A 83 13.34 8.96 5.63
C ARG A 83 12.48 9.15 4.40
N PHE A 84 13.09 9.30 3.24
CA PHE A 84 12.39 9.38 1.96
C PHE A 84 12.58 8.12 1.13
N SER A 85 11.53 7.70 0.42
CA SER A 85 11.58 6.63 -0.57
C SER A 85 10.51 6.84 -1.63
N VAL A 86 10.69 6.24 -2.80
CA VAL A 86 9.68 6.22 -3.86
C VAL A 86 9.18 4.80 -4.04
N ILE A 87 7.87 4.63 -4.26
CA ILE A 87 7.28 3.38 -4.75
C ILE A 87 6.84 3.61 -6.20
N LEU A 88 7.38 2.78 -7.09
CA LEU A 88 7.07 2.78 -8.52
C LEU A 88 6.22 1.56 -8.86
N THR A 89 5.03 1.80 -9.39
CA THR A 89 4.15 0.76 -9.87
C THR A 89 4.45 0.40 -11.33
N LEU A 90 4.71 -0.87 -11.61
CA LEU A 90 5.05 -1.42 -12.92
C LEU A 90 3.82 -2.07 -13.55
N GLN A 91 3.33 -1.48 -14.64
CA GLN A 91 2.34 -2.09 -15.52
C GLN A 91 3.03 -3.02 -16.53
N SER A 92 4.22 -2.61 -17.00
CA SER A 92 5.03 -3.34 -17.98
C SER A 92 6.53 -3.23 -17.64
N PRO A 93 7.39 -4.09 -18.20
CA PRO A 93 8.84 -3.98 -18.02
C PRO A 93 9.42 -2.62 -18.46
N MET A 94 8.78 -1.93 -19.41
CA MET A 94 9.21 -0.61 -19.88
C MET A 94 9.14 0.47 -18.81
N ASP A 95 8.31 0.30 -17.77
CA ASP A 95 8.20 1.26 -16.67
C ASP A 95 9.49 1.32 -15.83
N LEU A 96 10.39 0.33 -15.95
CA LEU A 96 11.71 0.36 -15.32
C LEU A 96 12.59 1.53 -15.80
N LEU A 97 12.32 2.08 -17.00
CA LEU A 97 13.02 3.27 -17.48
C LEU A 97 12.79 4.48 -16.57
N LEU A 98 11.65 4.55 -15.87
CA LEU A 98 11.37 5.60 -14.90
C LEU A 98 12.32 5.56 -13.70
N VAL A 99 12.96 4.43 -13.38
CA VAL A 99 13.91 4.34 -12.27
C VAL A 99 15.11 5.26 -12.50
N LYS A 100 15.64 5.28 -13.73
CA LYS A 100 16.77 6.15 -14.10
C LYS A 100 16.36 7.62 -14.01
N GLU A 101 15.16 7.94 -14.48
CA GLU A 101 14.63 9.30 -14.41
C GLU A 101 14.45 9.74 -12.95
N LEU A 102 13.79 8.92 -12.12
CA LEU A 102 13.60 9.18 -10.69
C LEU A 102 14.92 9.45 -9.95
N LYS A 103 15.98 8.70 -10.26
CA LYS A 103 17.30 8.91 -9.65
C LYS A 103 17.94 10.26 -9.99
N LYS A 104 17.47 10.98 -11.01
CA LYS A 104 17.89 12.38 -11.26
C LYS A 104 17.37 13.36 -10.21
N ALA A 105 16.28 13.04 -9.52
CA ALA A 105 15.70 13.91 -8.49
C ALA A 105 16.46 13.86 -7.15
N GLY A 106 17.29 12.84 -6.93
CA GLY A 106 18.07 12.67 -5.71
C GLY A 106 18.41 11.22 -5.41
N ASP A 107 19.13 11.02 -4.30
CA ASP A 107 19.45 9.67 -3.83
C ASP A 107 18.47 9.19 -2.77
N PHE A 108 17.62 8.25 -3.17
CA PHE A 108 16.65 7.60 -2.30
C PHE A 108 16.36 6.17 -2.77
N PRO A 109 15.89 5.28 -1.88
CA PRO A 109 15.42 3.95 -2.27
C PRO A 109 14.19 4.02 -3.17
N ILE A 110 14.16 3.19 -4.21
CA ILE A 110 13.00 3.02 -5.09
C ILE A 110 12.50 1.58 -4.93
N GLY A 111 11.31 1.44 -4.35
CA GLY A 111 10.58 0.18 -4.32
C GLY A 111 9.88 -0.06 -5.65
N LEU A 112 9.91 -1.30 -6.12
CA LEU A 112 9.17 -1.72 -7.31
C LEU A 112 7.98 -2.57 -6.89
N GLN A 113 6.80 -2.24 -7.41
CA GLN A 113 5.58 -3.00 -7.18
C GLN A 113 4.86 -3.24 -8.50
N LYS A 114 4.36 -4.44 -8.76
CA LYS A 114 3.54 -4.70 -9.94
C LYS A 114 2.15 -4.09 -9.76
N VAL A 115 1.57 -3.52 -10.82
CA VAL A 115 0.18 -3.02 -10.79
C VAL A 115 -0.74 -4.18 -10.42
N LEU A 116 -1.59 -3.94 -9.43
CA LEU A 116 -2.61 -4.86 -8.99
C LEU A 116 -3.97 -4.38 -9.55
N PRO A 117 -4.83 -5.29 -10.05
CA PRO A 117 -6.13 -4.95 -10.61
C PRO A 117 -7.15 -4.67 -9.49
N PHE A 118 -6.96 -3.53 -8.82
CA PHE A 118 -7.77 -3.04 -7.71
C PHE A 118 -8.28 -1.62 -8.02
N GLY A 119 -9.49 -1.28 -7.58
CA GLY A 119 -10.10 0.02 -7.70
C GLY A 119 -10.23 0.48 -9.14
N ALA A 120 -9.80 1.71 -9.40
CA ALA A 120 -9.77 2.27 -10.75
C ALA A 120 -8.95 1.41 -11.73
N ALA A 121 -7.85 0.77 -11.29
CA ALA A 121 -7.07 -0.10 -12.17
C ALA A 121 -7.91 -1.28 -12.66
N LYS A 122 -8.73 -1.89 -11.78
CA LYS A 122 -9.65 -2.97 -12.18
C LYS A 122 -10.71 -2.49 -13.18
N LEU A 123 -11.31 -1.33 -12.92
CA LEU A 123 -12.36 -0.75 -13.77
C LEU A 123 -11.85 -0.38 -15.17
N ASN A 124 -10.55 -0.11 -15.29
CA ASN A 124 -9.89 0.23 -16.55
C ASN A 124 -9.07 -0.94 -17.13
N GLU A 125 -9.25 -2.16 -16.61
CA GLU A 125 -8.56 -3.38 -17.07
C GLU A 125 -7.02 -3.27 -17.03
N ILE A 126 -6.50 -2.49 -16.07
CA ILE A 126 -5.08 -2.29 -15.84
C ILE A 126 -4.60 -3.29 -14.79
N GLY A 127 -3.64 -4.12 -15.17
CA GLY A 127 -2.94 -5.03 -14.27
C GLY A 127 -1.60 -5.45 -14.86
N TYR A 128 -0.73 -6.01 -14.02
CA TYR A 128 0.46 -6.69 -14.51
C TYR A 128 0.09 -8.07 -15.04
N ALA A 129 0.37 -8.34 -16.32
CA ALA A 129 0.11 -9.62 -16.94
C ALA A 129 1.12 -10.68 -16.49
N TYR A 130 0.62 -11.82 -15.99
CA TYR A 130 1.44 -12.99 -15.66
C TYR A 130 1.27 -14.03 -16.75
N PRO A 131 2.35 -14.65 -17.26
CA PRO A 131 2.25 -15.63 -18.34
C PRO A 131 1.60 -16.94 -17.89
N ALA A 132 1.80 -17.33 -16.64
CA ALA A 132 1.24 -18.54 -16.03
C ALA A 132 1.07 -18.35 -14.53
N PHE A 133 0.28 -19.23 -13.90
CA PHE A 133 0.11 -19.25 -12.45
C PHE A 133 1.36 -19.80 -11.73
N ASP A 134 1.96 -19.01 -10.85
CA ASP A 134 3.09 -19.42 -10.00
C ASP A 134 2.59 -20.07 -8.70
N LYS A 135 2.53 -21.40 -8.66
CA LYS A 135 2.10 -22.19 -7.49
C LYS A 135 2.88 -21.88 -6.21
N ARG A 136 4.12 -21.37 -6.28
CA ARG A 136 4.91 -21.00 -5.10
C ARG A 136 4.27 -19.87 -4.30
N VAL A 137 3.34 -19.11 -4.88
CA VAL A 137 2.57 -18.11 -4.13
C VAL A 137 1.79 -18.76 -2.99
N LEU A 138 1.31 -19.99 -3.13
CA LEU A 138 0.43 -20.65 -2.14
C LEU A 138 1.12 -20.88 -0.80
N SER A 139 2.45 -21.07 -0.80
CA SER A 139 3.24 -21.23 0.42
C SER A 139 3.67 -19.89 1.05
N LYS A 140 3.39 -18.75 0.40
CA LYS A 140 3.72 -17.43 0.93
C LYS A 140 2.70 -16.98 1.97
N LYS A 141 3.14 -16.07 2.85
CA LYS A 141 2.28 -15.26 3.73
C LYS A 141 2.11 -13.87 3.14
N CYS A 142 1.20 -13.08 3.72
CA CYS A 142 1.06 -11.67 3.34
C CYS A 142 2.40 -10.91 3.48
N PRO A 143 2.80 -10.13 2.45
CA PRO A 143 4.02 -9.34 2.50
C PRO A 143 3.96 -8.21 3.55
N ASN A 144 2.75 -7.73 3.85
CA ASN A 144 2.52 -6.63 4.80
C ASN A 144 2.23 -7.10 6.23
N ARG A 145 2.35 -8.40 6.54
CA ARG A 145 1.99 -8.98 7.86
C ARG A 145 2.68 -8.37 9.08
N LYS A 146 3.77 -7.62 8.89
CA LYS A 146 4.52 -6.95 9.97
C LYS A 146 4.21 -5.45 10.07
N LYS A 147 3.22 -4.97 9.32
CA LYS A 147 2.85 -3.56 9.23
C LYS A 147 1.38 -3.43 9.56
N ILE A 148 1.02 -2.29 10.13
CA ILE A 148 -0.37 -1.89 10.29
C ILE A 148 -0.54 -0.58 9.56
N ALA A 149 -1.59 -0.50 8.76
CA ALA A 149 -1.97 0.67 8.02
C ALA A 149 -3.24 1.27 8.62
N TYR A 150 -3.25 2.59 8.73
CA TYR A 150 -4.49 3.35 8.76
C TYR A 150 -4.82 3.76 7.32
N LEU A 151 -5.95 3.28 6.83
CA LEU A 151 -6.57 3.65 5.56
C LEU A 151 -7.42 4.90 5.82
N CYS A 152 -7.01 6.02 5.24
CA CYS A 152 -7.65 7.31 5.44
C CYS A 152 -9.16 7.23 5.10
N GLY A 153 -10.01 7.57 6.07
CA GLY A 153 -11.47 7.50 5.95
C GLY A 153 -12.09 6.12 6.20
N HIS A 154 -11.30 5.05 6.37
CA HIS A 154 -11.83 3.68 6.49
C HIS A 154 -11.41 2.95 7.78
N GLY A 155 -10.28 3.30 8.39
CA GLY A 155 -9.79 2.67 9.63
C GLY A 155 -8.53 1.83 9.46
N PHE A 156 -8.27 0.97 10.44
CA PHE A 156 -7.08 0.13 10.53
C PHE A 156 -7.20 -1.17 9.74
N SER A 157 -6.12 -1.52 9.03
CA SER A 157 -5.96 -2.77 8.30
C SER A 157 -4.49 -3.17 8.19
N VAL A 158 -4.23 -4.42 7.82
CA VAL A 158 -2.91 -4.92 7.36
C VAL A 158 -2.83 -4.90 5.82
N CYS A 159 -3.95 -4.61 5.16
CA CYS A 159 -4.09 -4.61 3.71
C CYS A 159 -4.07 -3.19 3.13
N CYS A 160 -3.43 -3.03 1.97
CA CYS A 160 -3.46 -1.79 1.18
C CYS A 160 -4.58 -1.73 0.13
N GLY A 161 -5.17 -2.87 -0.24
CA GLY A 161 -6.34 -2.97 -1.13
C GLY A 161 -7.66 -3.18 -0.38
N GLY A 162 -7.71 -2.90 0.93
CA GLY A 162 -8.87 -3.13 1.80
C GLY A 162 -10.23 -2.66 1.24
N PRO A 163 -10.31 -1.51 0.53
CA PRO A 163 -11.56 -1.02 -0.06
C PRO A 163 -12.10 -1.85 -1.24
N ASP A 164 -11.26 -2.62 -1.94
CA ASP A 164 -11.66 -3.44 -3.10
C ASP A 164 -12.13 -4.85 -2.72
N LEU A 165 -11.92 -5.23 -1.47
CA LEU A 165 -12.47 -6.46 -0.93
C LEU A 165 -13.97 -6.23 -0.71
N ARG A 166 -14.79 -6.84 -1.58
CA ARG A 166 -16.25 -6.77 -1.52
C ARG A 166 -16.74 -7.09 -0.09
N PRO A 167 -17.89 -6.52 0.32
CA PRO A 167 -18.54 -6.93 1.55
C PRO A 167 -18.78 -8.44 1.51
N GLY A 168 -18.24 -9.13 2.51
CA GLY A 168 -18.47 -10.53 2.84
C GLY A 168 -18.57 -10.64 4.36
N PRO A 169 -18.61 -11.87 4.92
CA PRO A 169 -18.72 -12.04 6.38
C PRO A 169 -17.51 -11.51 7.16
N VAL A 170 -16.38 -11.27 6.48
CA VAL A 170 -15.14 -10.80 7.09
C VAL A 170 -14.98 -9.29 6.90
N LYS A 171 -14.90 -8.55 8.01
CA LYS A 171 -14.47 -7.14 7.99
C LYS A 171 -12.95 -7.06 7.86
N TYR A 172 -12.47 -6.32 6.87
CA TYR A 172 -11.02 -6.14 6.59
C TYR A 172 -10.43 -4.88 7.22
N MET A 173 -11.32 -3.95 7.59
CA MET A 173 -10.99 -2.63 8.13
C MET A 173 -11.75 -2.46 9.44
N HIS A 174 -11.09 -1.88 10.44
CA HIS A 174 -11.63 -1.76 11.78
C HIS A 174 -11.39 -0.34 12.33
N PRO A 175 -12.34 0.23 13.09
CA PRO A 175 -12.20 1.62 13.58
C PRO A 175 -10.99 1.85 14.48
N THR A 176 -10.57 0.84 15.25
CA THR A 176 -9.44 0.92 16.17
C THR A 176 -8.38 -0.13 15.89
N LEU A 177 -7.16 0.15 16.34
CA LEU A 177 -6.02 -0.75 16.24
C LEU A 177 -6.28 -2.08 16.98
N GLU A 178 -6.87 -1.99 18.17
CA GLU A 178 -7.19 -3.13 19.03
C GLU A 178 -8.24 -4.02 18.38
N ALA A 179 -9.30 -3.42 17.83
CA ALA A 179 -10.32 -4.15 17.10
C ALA A 179 -9.72 -4.86 15.88
N HIS A 180 -8.81 -4.20 15.16
CA HIS A 180 -8.13 -4.83 14.05
C HIS A 180 -7.29 -6.03 14.49
N LYS A 181 -6.44 -5.88 15.52
CA LYS A 181 -5.57 -6.94 16.03
C LYS A 181 -6.35 -8.15 16.56
N LYS A 182 -7.54 -7.95 17.12
CA LYS A 182 -8.43 -9.03 17.59
C LYS A 182 -9.24 -9.68 16.47
N SER A 183 -9.24 -9.13 15.26
CA SER A 183 -10.07 -9.62 14.17
C SER A 183 -9.58 -10.97 13.61
N ARG A 184 -10.54 -11.81 13.17
CA ARG A 184 -10.25 -13.05 12.44
C ARG A 184 -9.38 -12.77 11.21
N PHE A 185 -9.67 -11.68 10.51
CA PHE A 185 -8.92 -11.24 9.33
C PHE A 185 -7.43 -11.04 9.63
N TYR A 186 -7.11 -10.25 10.66
CA TYR A 186 -5.73 -9.95 11.05
C TYR A 186 -4.96 -11.23 11.38
N ARG A 187 -5.54 -12.11 12.21
CA ARG A 187 -4.93 -13.38 12.58
C ARG A 187 -4.62 -14.25 11.36
N MET A 188 -5.59 -14.44 10.48
CA MET A 188 -5.42 -15.26 9.28
C MET A 188 -4.31 -14.71 8.37
N ILE A 189 -4.32 -13.40 8.10
CA ILE A 189 -3.37 -12.78 7.18
C ILE A 189 -1.95 -12.73 7.72
N THR A 190 -1.79 -12.61 9.03
CA THR A 190 -0.47 -12.49 9.65
C THR A 190 0.17 -13.84 9.92
N GLU A 191 -0.62 -14.87 10.22
CA GLU A 191 -0.10 -16.16 10.68
C GLU A 191 -0.06 -17.23 9.59
N LEU A 192 -0.99 -17.21 8.63
CA LEU A 192 -1.18 -18.31 7.69
C LEU A 192 -0.48 -18.09 6.36
N THR A 193 -0.14 -19.20 5.70
CA THR A 193 0.12 -19.22 4.26
C THR A 193 -1.21 -19.15 3.51
N PHE A 194 -1.18 -18.77 2.23
CA PHE A 194 -2.40 -18.76 1.41
C PHE A 194 -3.04 -20.14 1.28
N SER A 195 -2.24 -21.22 1.17
CA SER A 195 -2.75 -22.59 1.19
C SER A 195 -3.51 -22.93 2.48
N ARG A 196 -2.92 -22.63 3.65
CA ARG A 196 -3.57 -22.86 4.95
C ARG A 196 -4.84 -22.04 5.11
N MET A 197 -4.84 -20.82 4.57
CA MET A 197 -6.00 -19.95 4.57
C MET A 197 -7.14 -20.54 3.74
N MET A 198 -6.86 -21.04 2.53
CA MET A 198 -7.84 -21.73 1.69
C MET A 198 -8.44 -22.94 2.39
N THR A 199 -7.61 -23.79 2.99
CA THR A 199 -8.07 -24.96 3.76
C THR A 199 -8.99 -24.54 4.91
N GLN A 200 -8.61 -23.54 5.71
CA GLN A 200 -9.43 -23.08 6.84
C GLN A 200 -10.74 -22.41 6.43
N LEU A 201 -10.82 -21.89 5.21
CA LEU A 201 -12.03 -21.25 4.67
C LEU A 201 -12.86 -22.21 3.79
N GLY A 202 -12.43 -23.45 3.60
CA GLY A 202 -13.12 -24.39 2.71
C GLY A 202 -13.09 -23.99 1.22
N VAL A 203 -12.10 -23.19 0.80
CA VAL A 203 -11.99 -22.69 -0.58
C VAL A 203 -11.14 -23.64 -1.41
N THR A 204 -11.68 -24.12 -2.55
CA THR A 204 -10.97 -25.00 -3.50
C THR A 204 -10.06 -24.19 -4.44
N ALA A 205 -9.25 -24.87 -5.25
CA ALA A 205 -8.22 -24.26 -6.10
C ALA A 205 -8.64 -24.07 -7.58
N GLU A 206 -9.88 -24.40 -7.93
CA GLU A 206 -10.36 -24.50 -9.33
C GLU A 206 -10.36 -23.18 -10.10
N TRP A 207 -10.47 -22.05 -9.38
CA TRP A 207 -10.51 -20.70 -9.95
C TRP A 207 -9.12 -20.06 -10.12
N LEU A 208 -8.04 -20.76 -9.75
CA LEU A 208 -6.69 -20.21 -9.84
C LEU A 208 -6.33 -19.93 -11.31
N SER A 209 -5.77 -18.74 -11.52
CA SER A 209 -5.44 -18.19 -12.83
C SER A 209 -4.08 -17.47 -12.73
N PRO A 210 -3.43 -17.13 -13.86
CA PRO A 210 -2.13 -16.45 -13.83
C PRO A 210 -2.08 -15.18 -12.95
N GLU A 211 -3.17 -14.41 -12.91
CA GLU A 211 -3.27 -13.17 -12.11
C GLU A 211 -3.10 -13.42 -10.60
N HIS A 212 -3.41 -14.64 -10.13
CA HIS A 212 -3.30 -15.06 -8.73
C HIS A 212 -1.86 -15.40 -8.31
N SER A 213 -0.88 -15.21 -9.20
CA SER A 213 0.55 -15.31 -8.86
C SER A 213 1.00 -14.18 -7.92
N SER A 214 0.23 -13.09 -7.82
CA SER A 214 0.47 -12.03 -6.83
C SER A 214 -0.16 -12.38 -5.49
N PRO A 215 0.57 -12.23 -4.36
CA PRO A 215 0.02 -12.43 -3.02
C PRO A 215 -1.29 -11.66 -2.75
N CYS A 216 -1.39 -10.43 -3.24
CA CYS A 216 -2.54 -9.58 -2.94
C CYS A 216 -3.78 -9.97 -3.75
N THR A 217 -3.63 -10.31 -5.03
CA THR A 217 -4.76 -10.77 -5.87
C THR A 217 -5.26 -12.13 -5.40
N LEU A 218 -4.35 -13.04 -5.06
CA LEU A 218 -4.70 -14.33 -4.46
C LEU A 218 -5.46 -14.16 -3.16
N CYS A 219 -4.94 -13.34 -2.24
CA CYS A 219 -5.60 -13.04 -0.98
C CYS A 219 -7.03 -12.53 -1.20
N ALA A 220 -7.19 -11.55 -2.10
CA ALA A 220 -8.48 -10.97 -2.40
C ALA A 220 -9.44 -12.02 -2.96
N ARG A 221 -8.96 -12.90 -3.83
CA ARG A 221 -9.77 -13.95 -4.43
C ARG A 221 -10.17 -15.02 -3.41
N ILE A 222 -9.27 -15.43 -2.51
CA ILE A 222 -9.60 -16.39 -1.43
C ILE A 222 -10.79 -15.89 -0.60
N PHE A 223 -10.73 -14.62 -0.16
CA PHE A 223 -11.84 -14.05 0.62
C PHE A 223 -13.10 -13.83 -0.21
N TYR A 224 -12.97 -13.53 -1.51
CA TYR A 224 -14.11 -13.44 -2.41
C TYR A 224 -14.83 -14.78 -2.56
N GLU A 225 -14.11 -15.88 -2.74
CA GLU A 225 -14.70 -17.21 -2.83
C GLU A 225 -15.31 -17.67 -1.51
N TYR A 226 -14.65 -17.38 -0.38
CA TYR A 226 -15.24 -17.62 0.95
C TYR A 226 -16.53 -16.82 1.18
N GLY A 227 -16.69 -15.64 0.57
CA GLY A 227 -17.94 -14.90 0.65
C GLY A 227 -19.10 -15.53 -0.11
N LYS A 228 -18.86 -16.53 -0.97
CA LYS A 228 -19.89 -17.28 -1.70
C LYS A 228 -20.30 -18.59 -1.02
N THR A 229 -19.48 -19.09 -0.11
CA THR A 229 -19.76 -20.29 0.70
C THR A 229 -20.63 -19.93 1.89
#